data_AF-A0A7C5SYV3-F1
#
_entry.id   AF-A0A7C5SYV3-F1
#
_cell.length_a   1.000
_cell.length_b   1.000
_cell.length_c   1.000
_cell.angle_alpha   90.00
_cell.angle_beta   90.00
_cell.angle_gamma   90.00
#
_symmetry.space_group_name_H-M   'P 1'
#
loop_
_entity.id
_entity.type
_entity.pdbx_description
1 polymer ?
#
loop_
_entity_poly.entity_id
_entity_poly.type
_entity_poly.pdbx_seq_one_letter_code
_entity_poly.pdbx_strand_id
1 'polypeptide(L)'
;MRKKSDSPLALAAGLLSRFEAEFPKPAKDFLDSVRAKVVPTMPDHHLLKTVDATKVDEVEAKVPVEELAAAAQNLWEEMLAPHYLPGKTVALWHIKAGESPIQQSGVVVERTRERLLLRRNFKAGGLYDGLEVPKEAGDYGLVELYPERWWGRRLYFRADGTLIGELYNLQTPPEFLPTGVRYLDLEVDIAVAGGEVRVLDREILEKKAAEKIIPEALAQKAWEETQNLLNFLSAKRM
;
A
#
# COMPACT_ATOMS: atom_id res chain seq x y z
N MET A 1 -4.20 7.87 12.59
CA MET A 1 -4.08 9.21 11.96
C MET A 1 -2.60 9.49 11.79
N ARG A 2 -2.11 9.99 10.61
CA ARG A 2 -0.88 10.80 10.60
C ARG A 2 -0.98 11.72 11.82
N LYS A 3 0.11 11.99 12.54
CA LYS A 3 0.15 13.29 13.22
C LYS A 3 0.05 14.31 12.08
N LYS A 4 -1.20 14.66 11.68
CA LYS A 4 -1.52 15.88 10.98
C LYS A 4 -0.80 16.89 11.84
N SER A 5 0.22 17.51 11.25
CA SER A 5 1.10 18.51 11.84
C SER A 5 0.67 18.92 13.25
N ASP A 6 1.56 18.78 14.25
CA ASP A 6 1.29 19.22 15.62
C ASP A 6 0.99 20.74 15.71
N SER A 7 0.97 21.45 14.58
CA SER A 7 0.42 22.79 14.45
C SER A 7 -1.05 22.83 14.86
N PRO A 8 -1.42 23.67 15.83
CA PRO A 8 -2.80 23.93 16.20
C PRO A 8 -3.69 24.31 15.01
N LEU A 9 -3.13 24.96 13.98
CA LEU A 9 -3.85 25.33 12.76
C LEU A 9 -4.24 24.12 11.91
N ALA A 10 -3.36 23.12 11.79
CA ALA A 10 -3.66 21.90 11.02
C ALA A 10 -4.72 21.04 11.73
N LEU A 11 -4.67 20.99 13.06
CA LEU A 11 -5.68 20.33 13.89
C LEU A 11 -7.04 21.04 13.80
N ALA A 12 -7.05 22.37 13.92
CA ALA A 12 -8.27 23.17 13.77
C ALA A 12 -8.87 23.07 12.35
N ALA A 13 -8.04 23.12 11.31
CA ALA A 13 -8.48 22.91 9.93
C ALA A 13 -9.08 21.52 9.73
N GLY A 14 -8.50 20.48 10.35
CA GLY A 14 -9.06 19.13 10.35
C GLY A 14 -10.45 19.06 11.00
N LEU A 15 -10.63 19.70 12.16
CA LEU A 15 -11.92 19.75 12.87
C LEU A 15 -13.01 20.51 12.10
N LEU A 16 -12.63 21.52 11.30
CA LEU A 16 -13.55 22.32 10.50
C LEU A 16 -13.74 21.77 9.08
N SER A 17 -12.95 20.77 8.67
CA SER A 17 -13.02 20.20 7.34
C SER A 17 -14.34 19.45 7.14
N ARG A 18 -15.06 19.77 6.06
CA ARG A 18 -16.28 19.05 5.66
C ARG A 18 -15.97 17.86 4.76
N PHE A 19 -14.78 17.84 4.17
CA PHE A 19 -14.32 16.83 3.24
C PHE A 19 -12.83 16.59 3.47
N GLU A 20 -12.42 15.33 3.35
CA GLU A 20 -11.04 14.91 3.32
C GLU A 20 -10.79 14.22 1.98
N ALA A 21 -9.71 14.62 1.31
CA ALA A 21 -9.31 14.05 0.03
C ALA A 21 -7.93 13.39 0.19
N GLU A 22 -7.84 12.12 -0.18
CA GLU A 22 -6.59 11.37 -0.19
C GLU A 22 -6.08 11.24 -1.62
N PHE A 23 -4.80 11.53 -1.81
CA PHE A 23 -4.11 11.42 -3.09
C PHE A 23 -3.15 10.22 -3.00
N PRO A 24 -3.58 9.00 -3.36
CA PRO A 24 -2.72 7.82 -3.35
C PRO A 24 -1.70 7.87 -4.51
N LYS A 25 -0.75 6.93 -4.54
CA LYS A 25 0.33 6.87 -5.52
C LYS A 25 -0.15 7.06 -6.97
N PRO A 26 -1.20 6.39 -7.45
CA PRO A 26 -1.70 6.61 -8.81
C PRO A 26 -2.10 8.05 -9.13
N ALA A 27 -2.64 8.79 -8.15
CA ALA A 27 -2.98 10.19 -8.33
C ALA A 27 -1.71 11.06 -8.38
N LYS A 28 -0.70 10.76 -7.54
CA LYS A 28 0.60 11.43 -7.56
C LYS A 28 1.34 11.20 -8.88
N ASP A 29 1.38 9.95 -9.35
CA ASP A 29 2.00 9.56 -10.62
C ASP A 29 1.31 10.25 -11.80
N PHE A 30 -0.03 10.34 -11.77
CA PHE A 30 -0.78 11.09 -12.77
C PHE A 30 -0.40 12.58 -12.77
N LEU A 31 -0.31 13.22 -11.60
CA LEU A 31 0.11 14.62 -11.48
C LEU A 31 1.56 14.84 -11.93
N ASP A 32 2.46 13.91 -11.63
CA ASP A 32 3.84 13.90 -12.16
C ASP A 32 3.81 13.86 -13.69
N SER A 33 2.98 12.99 -14.29
CA SER A 33 2.85 12.90 -15.75
C SER A 33 2.29 14.16 -16.40
N VAL A 34 1.37 14.86 -15.74
CA VAL A 34 0.82 16.14 -16.21
C VAL A 34 1.89 17.22 -16.16
N ARG A 35 2.66 17.26 -15.07
CA ARG A 35 3.74 18.23 -14.89
C ARG A 35 4.87 18.01 -15.90
N ALA A 36 5.24 16.75 -16.16
CA ALA A 36 6.27 16.36 -17.12
C ALA A 36 6.01 16.85 -18.56
N LYS A 37 4.75 17.18 -18.91
CA LYS A 37 4.39 17.76 -20.21
C LYS A 37 4.83 19.22 -20.36
N VAL A 38 5.11 19.91 -19.27
CA VAL A 38 5.41 21.36 -19.24
C VAL A 38 6.84 21.62 -18.79
N VAL A 39 7.36 20.81 -17.88
CA VAL A 39 8.71 20.97 -17.32
C VAL A 39 9.31 19.60 -17.00
N PRO A 40 10.63 19.40 -17.19
CA PRO A 40 11.29 18.18 -16.74
C PRO A 40 10.90 17.86 -15.31
N THR A 41 10.40 16.64 -15.11
CA THR A 41 9.89 16.17 -13.83
C THR A 41 10.39 14.75 -13.63
N MET A 42 11.01 14.49 -12.49
CA MET A 42 11.49 13.15 -12.18
C MET A 42 10.32 12.20 -11.83
N PRO A 43 10.47 10.88 -12.05
CA PRO A 43 9.51 9.90 -11.51
C PRO A 43 9.36 10.04 -9.99
N ASP A 44 8.16 9.74 -9.48
CA ASP A 44 7.81 9.85 -8.06
C ASP A 44 8.02 11.25 -7.45
N HIS A 45 8.07 12.32 -8.26
CA HIS A 45 8.29 13.69 -7.79
C HIS A 45 7.34 14.08 -6.65
N HIS A 46 6.03 13.94 -6.83
CA HIS A 46 5.07 14.28 -5.76
C HIS A 46 5.23 13.39 -4.52
N LEU A 47 5.64 12.12 -4.67
CA LEU A 47 5.86 11.21 -3.54
C LEU A 47 7.13 11.61 -2.77
N LEU A 48 8.26 11.77 -3.44
CA LEU A 48 9.54 12.13 -2.85
C LEU A 48 9.49 13.52 -2.21
N LYS A 49 8.71 14.47 -2.76
CA LYS A 49 8.45 15.76 -2.12
C LYS A 49 7.72 15.68 -0.79
N THR A 50 6.98 14.60 -0.52
CA THR A 50 6.40 14.38 0.81
C THR A 50 7.44 14.00 1.87
N VAL A 51 8.65 13.63 1.43
CA VAL A 51 9.79 13.26 2.28
C VAL A 51 10.74 14.45 2.41
N ASP A 52 11.24 14.96 1.28
CA ASP A 52 12.16 16.10 1.23
C ASP A 52 11.96 16.87 -0.09
N ALA A 53 11.19 17.96 -0.03
CA ALA A 53 10.89 18.77 -1.21
C ALA A 53 12.13 19.50 -1.75
N THR A 54 13.01 19.97 -0.86
CA THR A 54 14.21 20.71 -1.23
C THR A 54 15.17 19.84 -2.04
N LYS A 55 15.40 18.60 -1.60
CA LYS A 55 16.25 17.67 -2.36
C LYS A 55 15.71 17.37 -3.76
N VAL A 56 14.40 17.16 -3.88
CA VAL A 56 13.78 16.93 -5.20
C VAL A 56 13.99 18.14 -6.11
N ASP A 57 13.73 19.35 -5.61
CA ASP A 57 13.93 20.59 -6.37
C ASP A 57 15.39 20.79 -6.79
N GLU A 58 16.34 20.47 -5.91
CA GLU A 58 17.77 20.53 -6.23
C GLU A 58 18.18 19.54 -7.32
N VAL A 59 17.65 18.32 -7.28
CA VAL A 59 17.96 17.29 -8.29
C VAL A 59 17.37 17.69 -9.64
N GLU A 60 16.10 18.08 -9.69
CA GLU A 60 15.45 18.50 -10.94
C GLU A 60 16.09 19.74 -11.56
N ALA A 61 16.69 20.63 -10.75
CA ALA A 61 17.40 21.81 -11.25
C ALA A 61 18.79 21.52 -11.84
N LYS A 62 19.44 20.41 -11.42
CA LYS A 62 20.85 20.12 -11.75
C LYS A 62 21.01 18.95 -12.71
N VAL A 63 20.07 18.02 -12.75
CA VAL A 63 20.19 16.75 -13.49
C VAL A 63 19.55 16.87 -14.87
N PRO A 64 20.23 16.44 -15.96
CA PRO A 64 19.65 16.37 -17.29
C PRO A 64 18.42 15.47 -17.35
N VAL A 65 17.49 15.76 -18.27
CA VAL A 65 16.19 15.07 -18.35
C VAL A 65 16.34 13.56 -18.50
N GLU A 66 17.31 13.13 -19.32
CA GLU A 66 17.66 11.75 -19.60
C GLU A 66 18.17 10.97 -18.36
N GLU A 67 18.65 11.68 -17.33
CA GLU A 67 19.18 11.09 -16.10
C GLU A 67 18.18 11.17 -14.93
N LEU A 68 17.06 11.88 -15.07
CA LEU A 68 16.11 12.10 -13.98
C LEU A 68 15.55 10.80 -13.39
N ALA A 69 15.33 9.77 -14.21
CA ALA A 69 14.85 8.47 -13.73
C ALA A 69 15.87 7.79 -12.81
N ALA A 70 17.15 7.81 -13.20
CA ALA A 70 18.22 7.27 -12.36
C ALA A 70 18.42 8.10 -11.09
N ALA A 71 18.30 9.43 -11.20
CA ALA A 71 18.41 10.33 -10.07
C ALA A 71 17.26 10.16 -9.06
N ALA A 72 16.02 9.96 -9.53
CA ALA A 72 14.88 9.62 -8.67
C ALA A 72 15.12 8.31 -7.90
N GLN A 73 15.62 7.28 -8.60
CA GLN A 73 15.96 6.01 -7.96
C GLN A 73 17.04 6.17 -6.89
N ASN A 74 18.10 6.92 -7.18
CA ASN A 74 19.16 7.18 -6.22
C ASN A 74 18.63 7.94 -5.00
N LEU A 75 17.75 8.91 -5.22
CA LEU A 75 17.14 9.69 -4.15
C LEU A 75 16.20 8.81 -3.29
N TRP A 76 15.48 7.87 -3.90
CA TRP A 76 14.71 6.88 -3.18
C TRP A 76 15.61 5.97 -2.32
N GLU A 77 16.70 5.45 -2.89
CA GLU A 77 17.65 4.61 -2.12
C GLU A 77 18.31 5.39 -0.99
N GLU A 78 18.61 6.68 -1.18
CA GLU A 78 19.16 7.54 -0.13
C GLU A 78 18.16 7.78 1.01
N MET A 79 16.93 8.20 0.67
CA MET A 79 15.97 8.72 1.66
C MET A 79 15.09 7.64 2.28
N LEU A 80 14.82 6.54 1.56
CA LEU A 80 13.80 5.57 1.95
C LEU A 80 14.40 4.20 2.29
N ALA A 81 15.41 3.73 1.55
CA ALA A 81 16.03 2.42 1.80
C ALA A 81 16.39 2.14 3.26
N PRO A 82 17.00 3.08 4.02
CA PRO A 82 17.44 2.80 5.39
C PRO A 82 16.29 2.43 6.34
N HIS A 83 15.06 2.82 6.02
CA HIS A 83 13.85 2.51 6.79
C HIS A 83 13.33 1.08 6.55
N TYR A 84 13.80 0.42 5.50
CA TYR A 84 13.30 -0.87 5.03
C TYR A 84 14.40 -1.95 4.98
N LEU A 85 15.47 -1.80 5.75
CA LEU A 85 16.50 -2.84 5.87
C LEU A 85 15.98 -4.04 6.69
N PRO A 86 16.43 -5.28 6.41
CA PRO A 86 16.10 -6.45 7.22
C PRO A 86 16.28 -6.20 8.73
N GLY A 87 15.32 -6.67 9.52
CA GLY A 87 15.25 -6.47 10.97
C GLY A 87 14.61 -5.15 11.42
N LYS A 88 14.35 -4.19 10.53
CA LYS A 88 13.62 -2.96 10.89
C LYS A 88 12.14 -3.26 11.11
N THR A 89 11.53 -2.59 12.08
CA THR A 89 10.08 -2.59 12.26
C THR A 89 9.47 -1.50 11.39
N VAL A 90 8.50 -1.88 10.57
CA VAL A 90 7.80 -1.01 9.62
C VAL A 90 6.35 -0.93 10.02
N ALA A 91 5.80 0.28 10.06
CA ALA A 91 4.36 0.49 10.19
C ALA A 91 3.68 0.31 8.83
N LEU A 92 2.51 -0.32 8.84
CA LEU A 92 1.62 -0.45 7.69
C LEU A 92 0.34 0.32 7.97
N TRP A 93 0.04 1.27 7.10
CA TRP A 93 -1.15 2.13 7.21
C TRP A 93 -2.16 1.73 6.14
N HIS A 94 -3.20 1.03 6.58
CA HIS A 94 -4.37 0.69 5.78
C HIS A 94 -5.32 1.87 5.84
N ILE A 95 -5.35 2.67 4.78
CA ILE A 95 -6.26 3.81 4.70
C ILE A 95 -7.54 3.31 4.07
N LYS A 96 -8.66 3.53 4.74
CA LYS A 96 -9.99 3.18 4.25
C LYS A 96 -10.75 4.46 3.96
N ALA A 97 -11.32 4.58 2.77
CA ALA A 97 -12.03 5.80 2.38
C ALA A 97 -13.26 6.00 3.29
N GLY A 98 -13.37 7.18 3.91
CA GLY A 98 -14.45 7.51 4.85
C GLY A 98 -14.29 6.94 6.27
N GLU A 99 -13.16 6.31 6.59
CA GLU A 99 -12.91 5.66 7.88
C GLU A 99 -11.55 6.04 8.47
N SER A 100 -11.37 5.78 9.77
CA SER A 100 -10.07 5.97 10.40
C SER A 100 -9.06 4.93 9.90
N PRO A 101 -7.80 5.33 9.61
CA PRO A 101 -6.81 4.39 9.11
C PRO A 101 -6.41 3.38 10.19
N ILE A 102 -6.24 2.13 9.78
CA ILE A 102 -5.79 1.03 10.64
C ILE A 102 -4.28 0.94 10.53
N GLN A 103 -3.61 0.98 11.68
CA GLN A 103 -2.17 0.81 11.76
C GLN A 103 -1.83 -0.62 12.16
N GLN A 104 -0.96 -1.24 11.38
CA GLN A 104 -0.32 -2.52 11.70
C GLN A 104 1.19 -2.34 11.70
N SER A 105 1.92 -3.37 12.14
CA SER A 105 3.38 -3.40 12.06
C SER A 105 3.88 -4.78 11.66
N GLY A 106 5.06 -4.80 11.05
CA GLY A 106 5.80 -6.01 10.71
C GLY A 106 7.31 -5.75 10.71
N VAL A 107 8.09 -6.81 10.85
CA VAL A 107 9.55 -6.75 10.80
C VAL A 107 10.01 -7.11 9.40
N VAL A 108 10.88 -6.31 8.80
CA VAL A 108 11.43 -6.60 7.47
C VAL A 108 12.23 -7.89 7.51
N VAL A 109 11.84 -8.83 6.66
CA VAL A 109 12.59 -10.07 6.38
C VAL A 109 13.50 -9.85 5.19
N GLU A 110 12.96 -9.24 4.13
CA GLU A 110 13.62 -9.07 2.85
C GLU A 110 13.15 -7.78 2.19
N ARG A 111 14.06 -7.08 1.52
CA ARG A 111 13.78 -5.95 0.65
C ARG A 111 14.51 -6.16 -0.67
N THR A 112 13.76 -6.21 -1.76
CA THR A 112 14.27 -6.15 -3.13
C THR A 112 13.67 -4.94 -3.83
N ARG A 113 14.07 -4.68 -5.08
CA ARG A 113 13.43 -3.66 -5.91
C ARG A 113 11.97 -4.02 -6.24
N GLU A 114 11.64 -5.30 -6.26
CA GLU A 114 10.31 -5.78 -6.65
C GLU A 114 9.37 -5.94 -5.45
N ARG A 115 9.90 -6.17 -4.25
CA ARG A 115 9.09 -6.55 -3.09
C ARG A 115 9.70 -6.14 -1.76
N LEU A 116 8.84 -5.71 -0.84
CA LEU A 116 9.10 -5.69 0.60
C LEU A 116 8.37 -6.86 1.27
N LEU A 117 9.12 -7.71 1.97
CA LEU A 117 8.58 -8.83 2.75
C LEU A 117 8.67 -8.50 4.24
N LEU A 118 7.53 -8.51 4.92
CA LEU A 118 7.42 -8.29 6.35
C LEU A 118 6.94 -9.54 7.06
N ARG A 119 7.52 -9.87 8.21
CA ARG A 119 7.01 -10.89 9.12
C ARG A 119 6.20 -10.24 10.24
N ARG A 120 5.06 -10.85 10.54
CA ARG A 120 4.17 -10.50 11.64
C ARG A 120 3.94 -11.71 12.52
N ASN A 121 3.87 -11.50 13.83
CA ASN A 121 3.48 -12.53 14.79
C ASN A 121 2.09 -12.18 15.31
N PHE A 122 1.24 -13.19 15.49
CA PHE A 122 -0.11 -13.00 15.99
C PHE A 122 -0.23 -13.49 17.43
N LYS A 123 -1.11 -12.84 18.20
CA LYS A 123 -1.53 -13.39 19.48
C LYS A 123 -2.62 -14.43 19.21
N ALA A 124 -2.61 -15.51 19.98
CA ALA A 124 -3.68 -16.50 19.94
C ALA A 124 -5.03 -15.86 20.29
N GLY A 125 -6.11 -16.39 19.70
CA GLY A 125 -7.47 -15.92 19.92
C GLY A 125 -8.06 -15.13 18.74
N GLY A 126 -9.36 -15.33 18.51
CA GLY A 126 -10.06 -14.82 17.33
C GLY A 126 -9.80 -15.66 16.08
N LEU A 127 -10.32 -15.18 14.94
CA LEU A 127 -10.16 -15.82 13.63
C LEU A 127 -9.25 -14.98 12.74
N TYR A 128 -8.64 -15.61 11.74
CA TYR A 128 -8.11 -14.91 10.58
C TYR A 128 -9.27 -14.45 9.70
N ASP A 129 -9.45 -13.13 9.60
CA ASP A 129 -10.48 -12.53 8.76
C ASP A 129 -10.33 -13.00 7.31
N GLY A 130 -11.44 -13.37 6.66
CA GLY A 130 -11.47 -13.92 5.31
C GLY A 130 -11.06 -15.39 5.16
N LEU A 131 -10.37 -15.97 6.15
CA LEU A 131 -10.03 -17.41 6.18
C LEU A 131 -10.93 -18.22 7.11
N GLU A 132 -11.54 -17.58 8.12
CA GLU A 132 -12.43 -18.21 9.11
C GLU A 132 -11.74 -19.31 9.95
N VAL A 133 -10.42 -19.24 10.04
CA VAL A 133 -9.58 -20.19 10.77
C VAL A 133 -9.13 -19.58 12.12
N PRO A 134 -9.17 -20.33 13.24
CA PRO A 134 -8.66 -19.85 14.52
C PRO A 134 -7.17 -19.48 14.49
N LYS A 135 -6.85 -18.39 15.20
CA LYS A 135 -5.46 -17.98 15.46
C LYS A 135 -4.89 -18.77 16.62
N GLU A 136 -3.83 -19.53 16.34
CA GLU A 136 -3.15 -20.35 17.34
C GLU A 136 -1.87 -19.67 17.83
N ALA A 137 -1.38 -20.12 19.00
CA ALA A 137 -0.16 -19.60 19.57
C ALA A 137 1.04 -19.99 18.70
N GLY A 138 1.87 -19.00 18.35
CA GLY A 138 3.04 -19.21 17.50
C GLY A 138 2.76 -19.09 16.01
N ASP A 139 1.50 -18.91 15.60
CA ASP A 139 1.19 -18.55 14.23
C ASP A 139 1.88 -17.25 13.83
N TYR A 140 2.28 -17.18 12.57
CA TYR A 140 2.92 -16.02 11.99
C TYR A 140 2.39 -15.73 10.59
N GLY A 141 2.60 -14.51 10.14
CA GLY A 141 2.20 -14.07 8.81
C GLY A 141 3.35 -13.42 8.08
N LEU A 142 3.32 -13.58 6.76
CA LEU A 142 4.18 -12.85 5.85
C LEU A 142 3.31 -11.85 5.07
N VAL A 143 3.72 -10.59 5.05
CA VAL A 143 3.09 -9.54 4.24
C VAL A 143 4.05 -9.15 3.13
N GLU A 144 3.58 -9.29 1.90
CA GLU A 144 4.30 -9.00 0.68
C GLU A 144 3.69 -7.77 0.02
N LEU A 145 4.51 -6.74 -0.12
CA LEU A 145 4.13 -5.48 -0.76
C LEU A 145 5.00 -5.27 -1.99
N TYR A 146 4.39 -4.85 -3.09
CA TYR A 146 5.06 -4.67 -4.37
C TYR A 146 4.85 -3.22 -4.82
N PRO A 147 5.92 -2.45 -5.12
CA PRO A 147 5.81 -1.00 -5.36
C PRO A 147 4.76 -0.57 -6.39
N GLU A 148 4.60 -1.34 -7.47
CA GLU A 148 3.74 -0.98 -8.59
C GLU A 148 2.45 -1.82 -8.69
N ARG A 149 2.22 -2.76 -7.75
CA ARG A 149 1.03 -3.62 -7.83
C ARG A 149 -0.14 -3.02 -7.08
N TRP A 150 -1.32 -3.24 -7.66
CA TRP A 150 -2.62 -2.90 -7.08
C TRP A 150 -3.13 -3.94 -6.07
N TRP A 151 -2.23 -4.74 -5.52
CA TRP A 151 -2.53 -5.68 -4.46
C TRP A 151 -1.30 -5.99 -3.61
N GLY A 152 -1.56 -6.25 -2.33
CA GLY A 152 -0.60 -6.85 -1.39
C GLY A 152 -0.98 -8.29 -1.08
N ARG A 153 -0.02 -9.14 -0.76
CA ARG A 153 -0.28 -10.54 -0.39
C ARG A 153 0.05 -10.79 1.07
N ARG A 154 -0.86 -11.46 1.78
CA ARG A 154 -0.68 -11.91 3.16
C ARG A 154 -0.73 -13.43 3.18
N LEU A 155 0.32 -14.07 3.66
CA LEU A 155 0.35 -15.51 3.90
C LEU A 155 0.31 -15.76 5.40
N TYR A 156 -0.45 -16.76 5.81
CA TYR A 156 -0.59 -17.13 7.22
C TYR A 156 -0.10 -18.55 7.42
N PHE A 157 0.73 -18.75 8.44
CA PHE A 157 1.36 -20.02 8.75
C PHE A 157 1.13 -20.40 10.20
N ARG A 158 1.02 -21.70 10.43
CA ARG A 158 1.12 -22.30 11.76
C ARG A 158 2.53 -22.19 12.31
N ALA A 159 2.67 -22.38 13.62
CA ALA A 159 3.96 -22.41 14.31
C ALA A 159 4.96 -23.43 13.70
N ASP A 160 4.45 -24.55 13.16
CA ASP A 160 5.23 -25.61 12.50
C ASP A 160 5.59 -25.29 11.03
N GLY A 161 5.12 -24.15 10.49
CA GLY A 161 5.34 -23.74 9.11
C GLY A 161 4.27 -24.20 8.12
N THR A 162 3.21 -24.89 8.57
CA THR A 162 2.09 -25.28 7.71
C THR A 162 1.34 -24.04 7.21
N LEU A 163 1.11 -23.93 5.89
CA LEU A 163 0.33 -22.85 5.30
C LEU A 163 -1.15 -23.00 5.68
N ILE A 164 -1.71 -21.94 6.28
CA ILE A 164 -3.13 -21.83 6.62
C ILE A 164 -3.91 -21.33 5.39
N GLY A 165 -3.39 -20.28 4.75
CA GLY A 165 -4.01 -19.66 3.59
C GLY A 165 -3.33 -18.36 3.18
N GLU A 166 -3.76 -17.83 2.05
CA GLU A 166 -3.30 -16.57 1.47
C GLU A 166 -4.48 -15.60 1.33
N LEU A 167 -4.23 -14.31 1.59
CA LEU A 167 -5.14 -13.21 1.27
C LEU A 167 -4.43 -12.24 0.34
N TYR A 168 -5.11 -11.80 -0.70
CA TYR A 168 -4.67 -10.76 -1.59
C TYR A 168 -5.57 -9.55 -1.37
N ASN A 169 -5.02 -8.47 -0.83
CA ASN A 169 -5.75 -7.23 -0.59
C ASN A 169 -5.62 -6.33 -1.80
N LEU A 170 -6.74 -6.01 -2.44
CA LEU A 170 -6.76 -5.05 -3.52
C LEU A 170 -6.62 -3.66 -2.90
N GLN A 171 -5.55 -2.98 -3.27
CA GLN A 171 -5.14 -1.71 -2.69
C GLN A 171 -4.46 -0.88 -3.76
N THR A 172 -4.41 0.43 -3.59
CA THR A 172 -3.54 1.22 -4.47
C THR A 172 -2.07 0.80 -4.29
N PRO A 173 -1.22 0.98 -5.32
CA PRO A 173 0.23 0.82 -5.19
C PRO A 173 0.77 1.45 -3.90
N PRO A 174 1.55 0.71 -3.10
CA PRO A 174 2.00 1.15 -1.79
C PRO A 174 3.00 2.32 -1.88
N GLU A 175 2.82 3.31 -1.02
CA GLU A 175 3.74 4.42 -0.83
C GLU A 175 4.71 4.11 0.31
N PHE A 176 6.00 4.12 -0.01
CA PHE A 176 7.08 3.94 0.95
C PHE A 176 7.52 5.30 1.48
N LEU A 177 7.44 5.49 2.79
CA LEU A 177 7.77 6.72 3.52
C LEU A 177 8.65 6.38 4.74
N PRO A 178 9.41 7.35 5.29
CA PRO A 178 10.20 7.13 6.51
C PRO A 178 9.36 6.63 7.71
N THR A 179 8.07 6.97 7.73
CA THR A 179 7.10 6.60 8.78
C THR A 179 6.45 5.22 8.58
N GLY A 180 6.82 4.48 7.52
CA GLY A 180 6.22 3.20 7.16
C GLY A 180 5.61 3.19 5.77
N VAL A 181 4.90 2.11 5.44
CA VAL A 181 4.21 1.97 4.15
C VAL A 181 2.74 2.34 4.31
N ARG A 182 2.17 3.01 3.33
CA ARG A 182 0.73 3.33 3.29
C ARG A 182 0.13 2.98 1.93
N TYR A 183 -1.16 2.68 1.93
CA TYR A 183 -1.95 2.49 0.72
C TYR A 183 -3.43 2.76 1.03
N LEU A 184 -4.20 3.09 -0.01
CA LEU A 184 -5.65 3.12 0.06
C LEU A 184 -6.17 1.71 -0.21
N ASP A 185 -6.89 1.16 0.77
CA ASP A 185 -7.62 -0.09 0.66
C ASP A 185 -8.82 0.11 -0.29
N LEU A 186 -8.99 -0.80 -1.26
CA LEU A 186 -10.07 -0.76 -2.23
C LEU A 186 -11.23 -1.69 -1.86
N GLU A 187 -11.28 -2.12 -0.59
CA GLU A 187 -12.34 -2.89 0.06
C GLU A 187 -12.57 -4.29 -0.50
N VAL A 188 -11.76 -4.74 -1.46
CA VAL A 188 -11.88 -6.09 -2.05
C VAL A 188 -10.67 -6.91 -1.63
N ASP A 189 -10.92 -8.12 -1.14
CA ASP A 189 -9.89 -9.12 -0.88
C ASP A 189 -10.15 -10.40 -1.68
N ILE A 190 -9.10 -11.13 -2.05
CA ILE A 190 -9.20 -12.49 -2.57
C ILE A 190 -8.57 -13.44 -1.54
N ALA A 191 -9.36 -14.39 -1.05
CA ALA A 191 -8.92 -15.44 -0.14
C ALA A 191 -8.65 -16.75 -0.87
N VAL A 192 -7.53 -17.38 -0.51
CA VAL A 192 -7.07 -18.67 -1.03
C VAL A 192 -6.78 -19.58 0.15
N ALA A 193 -7.67 -20.54 0.40
CA ALA A 193 -7.52 -21.54 1.46
C ALA A 193 -8.31 -22.81 1.11
N GLY A 194 -7.85 -23.96 1.60
CA GLY A 194 -8.55 -25.24 1.40
C GLY A 194 -8.71 -25.66 -0.07
N GLY A 195 -7.90 -25.13 -0.98
CA GLY A 195 -8.05 -25.35 -2.43
C GLY A 195 -9.06 -24.43 -3.12
N GLU A 196 -9.76 -23.57 -2.39
CA GLU A 196 -10.74 -22.65 -2.95
C GLU A 196 -10.14 -21.26 -3.21
N VAL A 197 -10.84 -20.46 -4.02
CA VAL A 197 -10.58 -19.03 -4.23
C VAL A 197 -11.90 -18.30 -4.00
N ARG A 198 -11.93 -17.33 -3.08
CA ARG A 198 -13.12 -16.54 -2.74
C ARG A 198 -12.82 -15.06 -2.88
N VAL A 199 -13.68 -14.32 -3.57
CA VAL A 199 -13.65 -12.84 -3.56
C VAL A 199 -14.50 -12.38 -2.37
N LEU A 200 -13.97 -11.47 -1.58
CA LEU A 200 -14.57 -10.96 -0.35
C LEU A 200 -14.88 -9.46 -0.48
N ASP A 201 -15.91 -9.01 0.24
CA ASP A 201 -16.23 -7.61 0.53
C ASP A 201 -16.48 -6.70 -0.69
N ARG A 202 -16.76 -7.28 -1.86
CA ARG A 202 -17.07 -6.56 -3.11
C ARG A 202 -18.17 -5.53 -2.94
N GLU A 203 -19.22 -5.88 -2.20
CA GLU A 203 -20.37 -5.02 -1.92
C GLU A 203 -20.00 -3.73 -1.19
N ILE A 204 -18.90 -3.74 -0.40
CA ILE A 204 -18.40 -2.56 0.31
C ILE A 204 -17.84 -1.55 -0.69
N LEU A 205 -17.02 -2.00 -1.66
CA LEU A 205 -16.51 -1.15 -2.73
C LEU A 205 -17.66 -0.56 -3.56
N GLU A 206 -18.61 -1.39 -3.98
CA GLU A 206 -19.76 -0.96 -4.78
C GLU A 206 -20.59 0.11 -4.05
N LYS A 207 -20.82 -0.09 -2.75
CA LYS A 207 -21.50 0.90 -1.91
C LYS A 207 -20.73 2.20 -1.82
N LYS A 208 -19.42 2.16 -1.52
CA LYS A 208 -18.59 3.38 -1.44
C LYS A 208 -18.49 4.12 -2.77
N ALA A 209 -18.52 3.41 -3.89
CA ALA A 209 -18.57 4.01 -5.22
C ALA A 209 -19.92 4.70 -5.49
N ALA A 210 -21.04 4.03 -5.16
CA ALA A 210 -22.38 4.60 -5.29
C ALA A 210 -22.57 5.86 -4.42
N GLU A 211 -21.99 5.87 -3.23
CA GLU A 211 -21.97 7.01 -2.30
C GLU A 211 -20.93 8.09 -2.67
N LYS A 212 -20.16 7.89 -3.76
CA LYS A 212 -19.09 8.79 -4.24
C LYS A 212 -17.97 9.04 -3.21
N ILE A 213 -17.80 8.14 -2.25
CA ILE A 213 -16.69 8.12 -1.29
C ILE A 213 -15.41 7.67 -2.01
N ILE A 214 -15.54 6.69 -2.90
CA ILE A 214 -14.49 6.26 -3.82
C ILE A 214 -14.90 6.66 -5.24
N PRO A 215 -14.01 7.31 -6.02
CA PRO A 215 -14.26 7.59 -7.44
C PRO A 215 -14.54 6.31 -8.23
N GLU A 216 -15.50 6.37 -9.16
CA GLU A 216 -15.86 5.22 -10.00
C GLU A 216 -14.67 4.62 -10.75
N ALA A 217 -13.74 5.46 -11.22
CA ALA A 217 -12.52 5.01 -11.89
C ALA A 217 -11.63 4.12 -10.99
N LEU A 218 -11.56 4.40 -9.68
CA LEU A 218 -10.82 3.53 -8.74
C LEU A 218 -11.55 2.21 -8.50
N ALA A 219 -12.89 2.23 -8.43
CA ALA A 219 -13.68 1.01 -8.29
C ALA A 219 -13.56 0.10 -9.53
N GLN A 220 -13.64 0.67 -10.73
CA GLN A 220 -13.41 -0.03 -11.99
C GLN A 220 -12.00 -0.64 -12.02
N LYS A 221 -10.97 0.15 -11.65
CA LYS A 221 -9.59 -0.34 -11.59
C LYS A 221 -9.41 -1.48 -10.60
N ALA A 222 -10.00 -1.39 -9.40
CA ALA A 222 -9.97 -2.48 -8.42
C ALA A 222 -10.55 -3.78 -8.99
N TRP A 223 -11.63 -3.67 -9.76
CA TRP A 223 -12.29 -4.82 -10.38
C TRP A 223 -11.47 -5.44 -11.52
N GLU A 224 -10.85 -4.61 -12.37
CA GLU A 224 -9.91 -5.09 -13.39
C GLU A 224 -8.77 -5.89 -12.75
N GLU A 225 -8.18 -5.36 -11.68
CA GLU A 225 -7.07 -6.00 -10.96
C GLU A 225 -7.51 -7.28 -10.25
N THR A 226 -8.75 -7.32 -9.74
CA THR A 226 -9.35 -8.53 -9.17
C THR A 226 -9.46 -9.62 -10.24
N GLN A 227 -9.99 -9.30 -11.43
CA GLN A 227 -10.10 -10.26 -12.53
C GLN A 227 -8.73 -10.75 -13.03
N ASN A 228 -7.78 -9.83 -13.21
CA ASN A 228 -6.41 -10.18 -13.61
C ASN A 228 -5.77 -11.14 -12.61
N LEU A 229 -5.96 -10.88 -11.32
CA LEU A 229 -5.41 -11.72 -10.26
C LEU A 229 -6.11 -13.07 -10.19
N LEU A 230 -7.44 -13.14 -10.36
CA LEU A 230 -8.16 -14.42 -10.44
C LEU A 230 -7.65 -15.27 -11.61
N ASN A 231 -7.47 -14.68 -12.80
CA ASN A 231 -6.92 -15.38 -13.97
C ASN A 231 -5.51 -15.92 -13.70
N PHE A 232 -4.65 -15.12 -13.08
CA PHE A 232 -3.31 -15.54 -12.68
C PHE A 232 -3.33 -16.71 -11.68
N LEU A 233 -4.20 -16.64 -10.66
CA LEU A 233 -4.33 -17.68 -9.65
C LEU A 233 -4.89 -18.99 -10.22
N SER A 234 -5.83 -18.91 -11.17
CA SER A 234 -6.34 -20.08 -11.90
C SER A 234 -5.26 -20.73 -12.76
N ALA A 235 -4.48 -19.94 -13.52
CA ALA A 235 -3.43 -20.46 -14.39
C ALA A 235 -2.29 -21.15 -13.60
N LYS A 236 -1.96 -20.66 -12.40
CA LYS A 236 -0.92 -21.26 -11.55
C LYS A 236 -1.33 -22.60 -10.91
N ARG A 237 -2.64 -22.90 -10.91
CA ARG A 237 -3.22 -24.12 -10.32
C ARG A 237 -3.49 -25.21 -11.36
N MET A 238 -3.34 -24.90 -12.65
CA MET A 238 -3.29 -25.88 -13.75
C MET A 238 -1.88 -26.46 -13.88
#